data_AF-A0A3D2TK99-F1
#
_entry.id   AF-A0A3D2TK99-F1
#
_cell.length_a   1.000
_cell.length_b   1.000
_cell.length_c   1.000
_cell.angle_alpha   90.00
_cell.angle_beta   90.00
_cell.angle_gamma   90.00
#
_symmetry.space_group_name_H-M   'P 1'
#
loop_
_entity.id
_entity.type
_entity.pdbx_description
1 polymer ?
#
loop_
_entity_poly.entity_id
_entity_poly.type
_entity_poly.pdbx_seq_one_letter_code
_entity_poly.pdbx_strand_id
1 'polypeptide(L)'
;MCTVIAAPTLVSRTALRNTLLGMALPSSGWRIESQSALFGWTGTQSLYGVSIFDPEGNPLFIAESINCDRSLLALIADQTDLGKIRLQQPTVYLVTHPEGSNVEDLLTELVPEEKASSETQSTLVVEIIEGI
;
A
#
# COMPACT_ATOMS: atom_id res chain seq x y z
N MET A 1 15.56 16.18 -18.33
CA MET A 1 14.33 15.59 -18.92
C MET A 1 14.26 14.05 -18.75
N CYS A 2 15.36 13.31 -18.57
CA CYS A 2 15.34 11.84 -18.40
C CYS A 2 14.94 11.32 -17.01
N THR A 3 14.91 12.19 -15.99
CA THR A 3 14.70 11.78 -14.59
C THR A 3 13.29 11.28 -14.32
N VAL A 4 12.26 11.88 -14.94
CA VAL A 4 10.87 11.45 -14.78
C VAL A 4 10.65 10.07 -15.40
N ILE A 5 11.26 9.79 -16.55
CA ILE A 5 11.15 8.50 -17.24
C ILE A 5 11.80 7.38 -16.40
N ALA A 6 12.93 7.65 -15.75
CA ALA A 6 13.60 6.67 -14.89
C ALA A 6 13.07 6.62 -13.45
N ALA A 7 12.21 7.55 -13.03
CA ALA A 7 11.77 7.69 -11.64
C ALA A 7 11.14 6.41 -11.05
N PRO A 8 10.23 5.68 -11.73
CA PRO A 8 9.66 4.45 -11.18
C PRO A 8 10.73 3.38 -10.92
N THR A 9 11.60 3.17 -11.90
CA THR A 9 12.71 2.20 -11.80
C THR A 9 13.69 2.59 -10.70
N LEU A 10 13.93 3.89 -10.51
CA LEU A 10 14.81 4.38 -9.45
C LEU A 10 14.19 4.15 -8.07
N VAL A 11 12.90 4.47 -7.90
CA VAL A 11 12.17 4.19 -6.66
C VAL A 11 12.17 2.70 -6.36
N SER A 12 11.89 1.85 -7.36
CA SER A 12 11.76 0.41 -7.14
C SER A 12 13.07 -0.24 -6.66
N ARG A 13 14.21 0.29 -7.11
CA ARG A 13 15.56 -0.22 -6.79
C ARG A 13 16.23 0.44 -5.59
N THR A 14 15.61 1.46 -4.99
CA THR A 14 16.24 2.23 -3.90
C THR A 14 15.41 2.18 -2.62
N ALA A 15 16.03 2.57 -1.51
CA ALA A 15 15.37 2.71 -0.22
C ALA A 15 14.27 3.79 -0.21
N LEU A 16 14.24 4.65 -1.23
CA LEU A 16 13.23 5.70 -1.36
C LEU A 16 11.80 5.14 -1.41
N ARG A 17 11.64 3.91 -1.89
CA ARG A 17 10.35 3.19 -1.84
C ARG A 17 9.78 3.16 -0.42
N ASN A 18 10.56 2.77 0.58
CA ASN A 18 10.06 2.66 1.95
C ASN A 18 9.73 4.03 2.54
N THR A 19 10.49 5.07 2.15
CA THR A 19 10.14 6.46 2.49
C THR A 19 8.81 6.88 1.87
N LEU A 20 8.57 6.58 0.58
CA LEU A 20 7.32 6.91 -0.10
C LEU A 20 6.13 6.15 0.49
N LEU A 21 6.30 4.86 0.79
CA LEU A 21 5.28 4.06 1.46
C LEU A 21 4.98 4.62 2.85
N GLY A 22 6.00 5.04 3.60
CA GLY A 22 5.84 5.65 4.92
C GLY A 22 5.08 6.98 4.90
N MET A 23 5.11 7.74 3.80
CA MET A 23 4.29 8.96 3.67
C MET A 23 2.79 8.66 3.52
N ALA A 24 2.41 7.44 3.14
CA ALA A 24 1.00 7.03 3.08
C ALA A 24 0.47 6.56 4.44
N LEU A 25 1.35 6.39 5.44
CA LEU A 25 0.97 6.04 6.80
C LEU A 25 0.76 7.29 7.65
N PRO A 26 -0.07 7.19 8.71
CA PRO A 26 -0.23 8.28 9.67
C PRO A 26 1.07 8.54 10.43
N SER A 27 1.28 9.78 10.87
CA SER A 27 2.52 10.22 11.54
C SER A 27 2.70 9.69 12.96
N SER A 28 1.76 8.90 13.46
CA SER A 28 1.67 8.27 14.79
C SER A 28 2.71 7.17 15.04
N GLY A 29 3.62 6.92 14.09
CA GLY A 29 4.76 6.00 14.28
C GLY A 29 4.60 4.65 13.62
N TRP A 30 3.54 4.43 12.84
CA TRP A 30 3.40 3.25 12.00
C TRP A 30 4.54 3.16 10.99
N ARG A 31 4.94 1.92 10.70
CA ARG A 31 6.04 1.65 9.78
C ARG A 31 5.61 0.66 8.73
N ILE A 32 5.85 1.00 7.46
CA ILE A 32 5.67 0.09 6.34
C ILE A 32 7.02 -0.19 5.70
N GLU A 33 7.25 -1.46 5.44
CA GLU A 33 8.42 -1.95 4.76
C GLU A 33 8.01 -2.81 3.58
N SER A 34 8.86 -2.81 2.57
CA SER A 34 8.83 -3.83 1.53
C SER A 34 10.26 -4.28 1.27
N GLN A 35 10.43 -5.54 0.91
CA GLN A 35 11.74 -6.11 0.58
C GLN A 35 12.19 -5.65 -0.82
N SER A 36 11.30 -5.76 -1.81
CA SER A 36 11.59 -5.33 -3.17
C SER A 36 10.36 -4.78 -3.88
N ALA A 37 10.59 -4.10 -5.01
CA ALA A 37 9.52 -3.61 -5.86
C ALA A 37 9.91 -3.61 -7.32
N LEU A 38 8.89 -3.76 -8.15
CA LEU A 38 8.95 -3.57 -9.58
C LEU A 38 7.96 -2.47 -9.95
N PHE A 39 8.48 -1.30 -10.31
CA PHE A 39 7.66 -0.21 -10.81
C PHE A 39 8.12 0.18 -12.21
N GLY A 40 7.16 0.37 -13.10
CA GLY A 40 7.38 0.81 -14.46
C GLY A 40 6.25 1.68 -14.96
N TRP A 41 6.53 2.49 -15.98
CA TRP A 41 5.54 3.38 -16.59
C TRP A 41 4.46 2.61 -17.37
N THR A 42 4.84 1.52 -18.04
CA THR A 42 3.97 0.75 -18.93
C THR A 42 3.71 -0.68 -18.44
N GLY A 43 4.45 -1.15 -17.44
CA GLY A 43 4.31 -2.49 -16.85
C GLY A 43 3.36 -2.49 -15.65
N THR A 44 3.17 -3.68 -15.06
CA THR A 44 2.48 -3.85 -13.78
C THR A 44 3.36 -3.42 -12.62
N GLN A 45 2.73 -3.15 -11.48
CA GLN A 45 3.38 -2.61 -10.28
C GLN A 45 3.32 -3.70 -9.25
N SER A 46 4.48 -4.13 -8.77
CA SER A 46 4.59 -5.23 -7.84
C SER A 46 5.42 -4.80 -6.63
N LEU A 47 4.93 -5.10 -5.45
CA LEU A 47 5.65 -5.03 -4.18
C LEU A 47 5.83 -6.45 -3.66
N TYR A 48 6.98 -6.73 -3.08
CA TYR A 48 7.30 -8.05 -2.52
C TYR A 48 7.78 -7.92 -1.08
N GLY A 49 7.38 -8.88 -0.25
CA GLY A 49 7.70 -8.94 1.18
C GLY A 49 7.24 -7.67 1.89
N VAL A 50 5.95 -7.38 1.80
CA VAL A 50 5.34 -6.19 2.41
C VAL A 50 4.99 -6.49 3.85
N SER A 51 5.43 -5.63 4.77
CA SER A 51 5.13 -5.72 6.20
C SER A 51 4.76 -4.36 6.75
N ILE A 52 3.65 -4.29 7.49
CA ILE A 52 3.22 -3.12 8.24
C ILE A 52 3.37 -3.44 9.72
N PHE A 53 4.00 -2.53 10.44
CA PHE A 53 4.24 -2.61 11.88
C PHE A 53 3.49 -1.47 12.57
N ASP A 54 2.93 -1.79 13.74
CA ASP A 54 2.36 -0.82 14.65
C ASP A 54 3.46 0.06 15.31
N PRO A 55 3.08 1.14 16.02
CA PRO A 55 4.04 1.97 16.75
C PRO A 55 4.82 1.23 17.85
N GLU A 56 4.33 0.08 18.30
CA GLU A 56 4.99 -0.78 19.31
C GLU A 56 5.98 -1.77 18.68
N GLY A 57 6.01 -1.87 17.34
CA GLY A 57 6.88 -2.74 16.57
C GLY A 57 6.30 -4.13 16.28
N ASN A 58 5.03 -4.39 16.58
CA ASN A 58 4.38 -5.65 16.24
C ASN A 58 3.88 -5.64 14.79
N PRO A 59 3.98 -6.75 14.05
CA PRO A 59 3.45 -6.84 12.70
C PRO A 59 1.92 -6.81 12.74
N LEU A 60 1.30 -5.88 12.00
CA LEU A 60 -0.14 -5.82 11.77
C LEU A 60 -0.53 -6.60 10.50
N PHE A 61 0.23 -6.40 9.43
CA PHE A 61 -0.07 -6.94 8.11
C PHE A 61 1.20 -7.41 7.43
N ILE A 62 1.16 -8.61 6.86
CA ILE A 62 2.24 -9.17 6.06
C ILE A 62 1.65 -9.72 4.77
N ALA A 63 2.25 -9.43 3.63
CA ALA A 63 1.92 -10.06 2.36
C ALA A 63 3.18 -10.42 1.59
N GLU A 64 3.18 -11.60 0.97
CA GLU A 64 4.32 -12.05 0.16
C GLU A 64 4.47 -11.15 -1.08
N SER A 65 3.36 -10.88 -1.77
CA SER A 65 3.35 -9.91 -2.86
C SER A 65 2.04 -9.15 -2.99
N ILE A 66 2.15 -7.91 -3.45
CA ILE A 66 1.03 -7.04 -3.81
C ILE A 66 1.25 -6.62 -5.25
N ASN A 67 0.31 -6.97 -6.14
CA ASN A 67 0.42 -6.67 -7.56
C ASN A 67 -0.76 -5.82 -8.01
N CYS A 68 -0.48 -4.72 -8.72
CA CYS A 68 -1.47 -3.91 -9.42
C CYS A 68 -1.32 -4.12 -10.92
N ASP A 69 -2.44 -4.39 -11.60
CA ASP A 69 -2.45 -4.62 -13.04
C ASP A 69 -2.40 -3.33 -13.88
N ARG A 70 -2.64 -2.17 -13.25
CA ARG A 70 -2.64 -0.86 -13.91
C ARG A 70 -1.30 -0.17 -13.88
N SER A 71 -0.77 0.12 -15.07
CA SER A 71 0.49 0.85 -15.21
C SER A 71 0.46 2.25 -14.56
N LEU A 72 1.61 2.76 -14.11
CA LEU A 72 1.69 4.10 -13.51
C LEU A 72 1.18 5.20 -14.45
N LEU A 73 1.37 5.05 -15.76
CA LEU A 73 0.82 6.00 -16.72
C LEU A 73 -0.71 5.97 -16.76
N ALA A 74 -1.29 4.77 -16.66
CA ALA A 74 -2.75 4.60 -16.57
C ALA A 74 -3.30 5.18 -15.26
N LEU A 75 -2.63 4.95 -14.14
CA LEU A 75 -3.02 5.48 -12.82
C LEU A 75 -2.94 7.02 -12.74
N ILE A 76 -1.95 7.63 -13.40
CA ILE A 76 -1.88 9.10 -13.48
C ILE A 76 -2.98 9.66 -14.37
N ALA A 77 -3.30 8.97 -15.47
CA ALA A 77 -4.34 9.37 -16.40
C ALA A 77 -5.75 9.21 -15.80
N ASP A 78 -5.96 8.16 -15.00
CA ASP A 78 -7.21 7.86 -14.32
C ASP A 78 -6.93 7.36 -12.88
N GLN A 79 -7.12 8.26 -11.91
CA GLN A 79 -6.95 7.97 -10.48
C GLN A 79 -8.20 7.33 -9.86
N THR A 80 -9.30 7.21 -10.61
CA THR A 80 -10.56 6.62 -10.13
C THR A 80 -10.64 5.12 -10.40
N ASP A 81 -9.90 4.64 -11.40
CA ASP A 81 -9.79 3.21 -11.73
C ASP A 81 -8.40 2.67 -11.36
N LEU A 82 -8.30 2.10 -10.16
CA LEU A 82 -7.09 1.44 -9.69
C LEU A 82 -6.90 0.05 -10.31
N GLY A 83 -7.88 -0.45 -11.07
CA GLY A 83 -7.91 -1.79 -11.62
C GLY A 83 -7.99 -2.88 -10.54
N LYS A 84 -7.24 -3.96 -10.75
CA LYS A 84 -7.20 -5.10 -9.85
C LYS A 84 -5.92 -5.12 -9.03
N ILE A 85 -6.08 -5.11 -7.72
CA ILE A 85 -4.99 -5.33 -6.78
C ILE A 85 -5.06 -6.78 -6.30
N ARG A 86 -3.99 -7.53 -6.55
CA ARG A 86 -3.82 -8.92 -6.12
C ARG A 86 -2.92 -8.99 -4.92
N LEU A 87 -3.42 -9.59 -3.85
CA LEU A 87 -2.69 -9.85 -2.61
C LEU A 87 -2.38 -11.34 -2.54
N GLN A 88 -1.10 -11.68 -2.48
CA GLN A 88 -0.65 -13.06 -2.35
C GLN A 88 -0.25 -13.33 -0.90
N GLN A 89 -0.85 -14.36 -0.31
CA GLN A 89 -0.65 -14.77 1.08
C GLN A 89 -0.75 -13.61 2.10
N PRO A 90 -1.85 -12.82 2.10
CA PRO A 90 -2.03 -11.78 3.10
C PRO A 90 -2.29 -12.42 4.48
N THR A 91 -1.47 -12.04 5.46
CA THR A 91 -1.64 -12.38 6.88
C THR A 91 -1.92 -11.10 7.64
N VAL A 92 -3.06 -11.05 8.33
CA VAL A 92 -3.44 -9.95 9.22
C VAL A 92 -3.35 -10.46 10.66
N TYR A 93 -2.62 -9.75 11.51
CA TYR A 93 -2.54 -10.01 12.93
C TYR A 93 -3.52 -9.10 13.66
N LEU A 94 -4.63 -9.69 14.11
CA LEU A 94 -5.65 -8.97 14.85
C LEU A 94 -5.34 -9.04 16.35
N VAL A 95 -5.07 -7.90 16.96
CA VAL A 95 -4.94 -7.75 18.41
C VAL A 95 -6.15 -6.96 18.89
N THR A 96 -6.96 -7.58 19.74
CA THR A 96 -8.16 -6.97 20.33
C THR A 96 -7.86 -6.51 21.74
N HIS A 97 -8.20 -5.26 22.05
CA HIS A 97 -8.07 -4.64 23.36
C HIS A 97 -9.44 -4.09 23.82
N PRO A 98 -9.61 -3.68 25.09
CA PRO A 98 -10.92 -3.31 25.62
C PRO A 98 -11.60 -2.13 24.90
N GLU A 99 -10.83 -1.27 24.24
CA GLU A 99 -11.32 -0.07 23.54
C GLU A 99 -11.43 -0.25 22.02
N GLY A 100 -11.01 -1.39 21.46
CA GLY A 100 -11.02 -1.62 20.01
C GLY A 100 -10.04 -2.69 19.53
N SER A 101 -9.55 -2.53 18.31
CA SER A 101 -8.52 -3.40 17.72
C SER A 101 -7.45 -2.59 16.99
N ASN A 102 -6.23 -3.13 16.93
CA ASN A 102 -5.11 -2.54 16.19
C ASN A 102 -5.44 -2.19 14.72
N VAL A 103 -6.31 -2.96 14.05
CA VAL A 103 -6.78 -2.65 12.69
C VAL A 103 -7.71 -1.44 12.68
N GLU A 104 -8.57 -1.31 13.70
CA GLU A 104 -9.52 -0.19 13.85
C GLU A 104 -8.77 1.11 14.20
N ASP A 105 -7.72 1.02 15.01
CA ASP A 105 -6.84 2.15 15.34
C ASP A 105 -6.20 2.72 14.07
N LEU A 106 -5.62 1.84 13.24
CA LEU A 106 -5.03 2.25 11.96
C LEU A 106 -6.05 2.87 11.01
N LEU A 107 -7.24 2.26 10.89
CA LEU A 107 -8.31 2.78 10.02
C LEU A 107 -8.78 4.16 10.48
N THR A 108 -8.93 4.35 11.79
CA THR A 108 -9.33 5.63 12.38
C THR A 108 -8.29 6.71 12.12
N GLU A 109 -7.00 6.38 12.22
CA GLU A 109 -5.92 7.32 11.92
C GLU A 109 -5.74 7.61 10.42
N LEU A 110 -6.14 6.67 9.55
CA LEU A 110 -6.09 6.82 8.10
C LEU A 110 -7.27 7.61 7.53
N VAL A 111 -8.41 7.66 8.22
CA VAL A 111 -9.59 8.41 7.81
C VAL A 111 -9.54 9.80 8.45
N PRO A 112 -9.23 10.88 7.70
CA PRO A 112 -9.25 12.21 8.26
C PRO A 112 -10.70 12.59 8.60
N GLU A 113 -10.94 13.03 9.84
CA GLU A 113 -12.26 13.41 10.38
C GLU A 113 -12.97 14.55 9.61
N GLU A 114 -12.35 15.14 8.57
CA GLU A 114 -12.84 16.34 7.85
C GLU A 114 -13.33 16.14 6.40
N LYS A 115 -13.48 14.91 5.88
CA LYS A 115 -14.07 14.73 4.52
C LYS A 115 -15.16 13.66 4.45
N ALA A 116 -16.26 13.89 5.15
CA ALA A 116 -17.56 13.30 4.83
C ALA A 116 -18.24 13.94 3.59
N SER A 117 -17.51 14.66 2.73
CA SER A 117 -18.08 15.32 1.54
C SER A 117 -17.06 15.48 0.41
N SER A 118 -16.68 14.37 -0.18
CA SER A 118 -16.45 14.26 -1.63
C SER A 118 -16.22 12.79 -1.93
N GLU A 119 -17.30 12.14 -2.37
CA GLU A 119 -17.33 10.78 -2.89
C GLU A 119 -16.52 10.70 -4.19
N THR A 120 -15.18 10.68 -4.11
CA THR A 120 -14.38 10.05 -5.16
C THR A 120 -14.46 8.55 -4.91
N GLN A 121 -15.53 7.93 -5.41
CA GLN A 121 -15.68 6.48 -5.41
C GLN A 121 -14.66 5.88 -6.39
N SER A 122 -13.42 5.69 -5.94
CA SER A 122 -12.45 4.92 -6.71
C SER A 122 -12.87 3.44 -6.66
N THR A 123 -13.09 2.85 -7.83
CA THR A 123 -13.45 1.42 -7.90
C THR A 123 -12.18 0.62 -7.70
N LEU A 124 -12.11 -0.10 -6.58
CA LEU A 124 -11.02 -0.99 -6.24
C LEU A 124 -11.51 -2.43 -6.21
N VAL A 125 -10.94 -3.28 -7.07
CA VAL A 125 -11.20 -4.72 -7.04
C VAL A 125 -10.00 -5.42 -6.39
N VAL A 126 -10.21 -5.96 -5.19
CA VAL A 126 -9.19 -6.71 -4.45
C VAL A 126 -9.39 -8.21 -4.66
N GLU A 127 -8.36 -8.90 -5.13
CA GLU A 127 -8.35 -10.36 -5.31
C GLU A 127 -7.32 -10.96 -4.35
N ILE A 128 -7.79 -11.79 -3.40
CA ILE A 128 -6.95 -12.48 -2.42
C ILE A 128 -6.63 -13.88 -2.96
N ILE A 129 -5.34 -14.19 -3.05
CA ILE A 129 -4.85 -15.50 -3.49
C ILE A 129 -4.25 -16.21 -2.27
N GLU A 130 -4.96 -17.22 -1.77
CA GLU A 130 -4.44 -18.14 -0.75
C GLU A 130 -3.42 -19.08 -1.40
N GLY A 131 -2.21 -19.17 -0.81
CA GLY A 131 -1.19 -20.12 -1.24
C GLY A 131 -1.56 -21.53 -0.78
N ILE A 132 -1.40 -22.52 -1.68
CA ILE A 132 -1.63 -23.96 -1.45
C ILE A 132 -0.81 -24.48 -0.26
#